data_AF-A0A0C1JHL3-F1
#
_entry.id   AF-A0A0C1JHL3-F1
#
_cell.length_a   1.000
_cell.length_b   1.000
_cell.length_c   1.000
_cell.angle_alpha   90.00
_cell.angle_beta   90.00
_cell.angle_gamma   90.00
#
_symmetry.space_group_name_H-M   'P 1'
#
loop_
_entity.id
_entity.type
_entity.pdbx_description
1 polymer ?
#
loop_
_entity_poly.entity_id
_entity_poly.type
_entity_poly.pdbx_seq_one_letter_code
_entity_poly.pdbx_strand_id
1 'polypeptide(L)'
;MADHDELETLFAQARENRPVLPDDLVVRIETDAEAMRLQRSAPKERRQRRWLGLDRFGGWQALGGLVAASAAGVWIGIAAPGFLPDPATYIFPQDTTFLVADLSLDTGFLEDTE
;
A
#
# COMPACT_ATOMS: atom_id res chain seq x y z
N MET A 1 -29.86 -17.97 18.34
CA MET A 1 -29.38 -17.72 19.71
C MET A 1 -29.32 -19.02 20.52
N ALA A 2 -30.38 -19.85 20.50
CA ALA A 2 -30.38 -21.18 21.13
C ALA A 2 -29.20 -22.11 20.74
N ASP A 3 -28.76 -22.07 19.49
CA ASP A 3 -27.66 -22.89 18.96
C ASP A 3 -26.29 -22.58 19.62
N HIS A 4 -26.07 -21.32 20.02
CA HIS A 4 -24.83 -20.92 20.71
C HIS A 4 -24.81 -21.41 22.17
N ASP A 5 -25.96 -21.36 22.85
CA ASP A 5 -26.10 -21.82 24.23
C ASP A 5 -25.96 -23.35 24.34
N GLU A 6 -26.46 -24.08 23.33
CA GLU A 6 -26.27 -25.53 23.22
C GLU A 6 -24.80 -25.89 23.03
N LEU A 7 -24.09 -25.18 22.14
CA LEU A 7 -22.65 -25.35 21.94
C LEU A 7 -21.84 -25.05 23.20
N GLU A 8 -22.16 -23.98 23.93
CA GLU A 8 -21.46 -23.69 25.19
C GLU A 8 -21.69 -24.75 26.26
N THR A 9 -22.89 -25.33 26.32
CA THR A 9 -23.19 -26.44 27.22
C THR A 9 -22.33 -27.67 26.87
N LEU A 10 -22.22 -28.01 25.58
CA LEU A 10 -21.38 -29.11 25.11
C LEU A 10 -19.88 -28.85 25.39
N PHE A 11 -19.39 -27.62 25.21
CA PHE A 11 -18.01 -27.26 25.53
C PHE A 11 -17.72 -27.23 27.03
N ALA A 12 -18.70 -26.88 27.87
CA ALA A 12 -18.58 -26.99 29.32
C ALA A 12 -18.42 -28.46 29.74
N GLN A 13 -19.29 -29.34 29.23
CA GLN A 13 -19.22 -30.77 29.49
C GLN A 13 -17.90 -31.40 29.04
N ALA A 14 -17.37 -30.99 27.87
CA ALA A 14 -16.09 -31.45 27.36
C ALA A 14 -14.88 -30.99 28.19
N ARG A 15 -14.96 -29.80 28.83
CA ARG A 15 -13.92 -29.30 29.74
C ARG A 15 -13.89 -30.09 31.05
N GLU A 16 -15.05 -30.43 31.60
CA GLU A 16 -15.15 -31.26 32.81
C GLU A 16 -14.64 -32.69 32.57
N ASN A 17 -14.96 -33.27 31.41
CA ASN A 17 -14.56 -34.64 31.05
C ASN A 17 -13.30 -34.68 30.18
N ARG A 18 -12.33 -33.80 30.45
CA ARG A 18 -11.09 -33.78 29.66
C ARG A 18 -10.29 -35.07 29.91
N PRO A 19 -10.03 -35.88 28.86
CA PRO A 19 -9.14 -37.04 29.01
C PRO A 19 -7.71 -36.57 29.28
N VAL A 20 -7.01 -37.32 30.13
CA VAL A 20 -5.58 -37.08 30.38
C VAL A 20 -4.80 -37.39 29.10
N LEU A 21 -3.94 -36.46 28.70
CA LEU A 21 -3.09 -36.63 27.54
C LEU A 21 -1.92 -37.56 27.89
N PRO A 22 -1.71 -38.68 27.17
CA PRO A 22 -0.60 -39.58 27.46
C PRO A 22 0.76 -38.91 27.21
N ASP A 23 1.75 -39.15 28.07
CA ASP A 23 3.08 -38.54 27.98
C ASP A 23 3.77 -38.82 26.64
N ASP A 24 3.63 -40.04 26.10
CA ASP A 24 4.16 -40.41 24.77
C ASP A 24 3.60 -39.53 23.64
N LEU A 25 2.31 -39.18 23.74
CA LEU A 25 1.67 -38.30 22.76
C LEU A 25 2.17 -36.86 22.88
N VAL A 26 2.43 -36.38 24.10
CA VAL A 26 3.02 -35.05 24.34
C VAL A 26 4.39 -34.96 23.68
N VAL A 27 5.27 -35.93 23.95
CA VAL A 27 6.61 -35.99 23.36
C VAL A 27 6.55 -36.02 21.83
N ARG A 28 5.60 -36.80 21.27
CA ARG A 28 5.42 -36.87 19.82
C ARG A 28 4.94 -35.55 19.22
N ILE A 29 4.01 -34.86 19.87
CA ILE A 29 3.51 -33.55 19.45
C ILE A 29 4.62 -32.52 19.47
N GLU A 30 5.44 -32.48 20.53
CA GLU A 30 6.57 -31.57 20.65
C GLU A 30 7.61 -31.81 19.56
N THR A 31 7.96 -33.08 19.32
CA THR A 31 8.90 -33.48 18.26
C THR A 31 8.40 -33.07 16.87
N ASP A 32 7.11 -33.29 16.58
CA ASP A 32 6.51 -32.89 15.30
C ASP A 32 6.44 -31.37 15.15
N ALA A 33 6.08 -30.65 16.22
CA ALA A 33 6.05 -29.20 16.23
C ALA A 33 7.44 -28.60 15.98
N GLU A 34 8.48 -29.16 16.59
CA GLU A 34 9.87 -28.78 16.30
C GLU A 34 10.25 -29.09 14.85
N ALA A 35 9.95 -30.29 14.35
CA ALA A 35 10.22 -30.65 12.95
C ALA A 35 9.57 -29.65 11.97
N MET A 36 8.31 -29.28 12.20
CA MET A 36 7.61 -28.27 11.38
C MET A 36 8.21 -26.87 11.54
N ARG A 37 8.61 -26.47 12.76
CA ARG A 37 9.31 -25.20 13.00
C ARG A 37 10.60 -25.15 12.20
N LEU A 38 11.44 -26.19 12.31
CA LEU A 38 12.70 -26.30 11.57
C LEU A 38 12.48 -26.29 10.06
N GLN A 39 11.48 -27.01 9.56
CA GLN A 39 11.14 -27.02 8.14
C GLN A 39 10.68 -25.64 7.64
N ARG A 40 9.95 -24.88 8.45
CA ARG A 40 9.48 -23.54 8.10
C ARG A 40 10.56 -22.47 8.23
N SER A 41 11.46 -22.62 9.19
CA SER A 41 12.63 -21.75 9.38
C SER A 41 13.77 -22.10 8.44
N ALA A 42 13.78 -23.31 7.87
CA ALA A 42 14.71 -23.66 6.82
C ALA A 42 14.59 -22.58 5.74
N PRO A 43 15.70 -21.96 5.34
CA PRO A 43 15.66 -21.00 4.25
C PRO A 43 15.09 -21.74 3.05
N LYS A 44 13.88 -21.36 2.64
CA LYS A 44 13.37 -21.76 1.33
C LYS A 44 14.46 -21.32 0.38
N GLU A 45 15.14 -22.26 -0.28
CA GLU A 45 16.01 -21.94 -1.39
C GLU A 45 15.18 -21.02 -2.27
N ARG A 46 15.49 -19.72 -2.20
CA ARG A 46 14.82 -18.73 -3.02
C ARG A 46 15.28 -19.11 -4.39
N ARG A 47 14.48 -19.95 -5.07
CA ARG A 47 14.67 -20.29 -6.47
C ARG A 47 14.69 -18.93 -7.13
N GLN A 48 15.91 -18.47 -7.38
CA GLN A 48 16.23 -17.08 -7.66
C GLN A 48 15.75 -16.88 -9.09
N ARG A 49 14.44 -16.76 -9.23
CA ARG A 49 13.80 -16.48 -10.49
C ARG A 49 14.09 -15.01 -10.68
N ARG A 50 15.22 -14.77 -11.32
CA ARG A 50 15.84 -13.49 -11.68
C ARG A 50 14.88 -12.65 -12.53
N TRP A 51 13.74 -12.28 -11.98
CA TRP A 51 12.85 -11.29 -12.55
C TRP A 51 13.17 -9.98 -11.83
N LEU A 52 14.12 -9.29 -12.47
CA LEU A 52 14.60 -7.93 -12.26
C LEU A 52 13.85 -7.13 -11.20
N GLY A 53 14.50 -6.89 -10.05
CA GLY A 53 14.36 -5.67 -9.23
C GLY A 53 12.99 -5.32 -8.61
N LEU A 54 11.88 -5.90 -9.05
CA LEU A 54 10.53 -5.54 -8.64
C LEU A 54 10.26 -5.93 -7.18
N ASP A 55 10.95 -6.92 -6.63
CA ASP A 55 10.84 -7.30 -5.21
C ASP A 55 11.16 -6.14 -4.26
N ARG A 56 12.01 -5.18 -4.68
CA ARG A 56 12.33 -3.99 -3.87
C ARG A 56 11.25 -2.93 -3.92
N PHE A 57 10.40 -2.95 -4.94
CA PHE A 57 9.35 -1.95 -5.17
C PHE A 57 7.94 -2.47 -4.88
N GLY A 58 7.77 -3.70 -4.39
CA GLY A 58 6.46 -4.30 -4.06
C GLY A 58 5.94 -5.33 -5.07
N GLY A 59 6.80 -5.82 -5.97
CA GLY A 59 6.49 -6.90 -6.90
C GLY A 59 5.52 -6.48 -8.01
N TRP A 60 4.72 -7.44 -8.48
CA TRP A 60 3.74 -7.23 -9.55
C TRP A 60 2.59 -6.28 -9.16
N GLN A 61 2.29 -6.17 -7.85
CA GLN A 61 1.26 -5.27 -7.32
C GLN A 61 1.64 -3.80 -7.52
N ALA A 62 2.91 -3.46 -7.30
CA ALA A 62 3.41 -2.11 -7.55
C ALA A 62 3.33 -1.73 -9.03
N LEU A 63 3.63 -2.68 -9.92
CA LEU A 63 3.48 -2.49 -11.36
C LEU A 63 2.00 -2.30 -11.75
N GLY A 64 1.10 -3.09 -11.16
CA GLY A 64 -0.35 -2.93 -11.35
C GLY A 64 -0.86 -1.57 -10.89
N GLY A 65 -0.41 -1.10 -9.72
CA GLY A 65 -0.73 0.24 -9.20
C GLY A 65 -0.22 1.37 -10.10
N LEU A 66 1.01 1.25 -10.63
CA LEU A 66 1.60 2.22 -11.55
C LEU A 66 0.81 2.31 -12.88
N VAL A 67 0.42 1.16 -13.42
CA VAL A 67 -0.40 1.10 -14.64
C VAL A 67 -1.78 1.72 -14.37
N ALA A 68 -2.42 1.38 -13.25
CA ALA A 68 -3.73 1.92 -12.89
C ALA A 68 -3.68 3.44 -12.67
N ALA A 69 -2.65 3.95 -11.97
CA ALA A 69 -2.44 5.39 -11.76
C ALA A 69 -2.21 6.12 -13.08
N SER A 70 -1.45 5.54 -14.01
CA SER A 70 -1.23 6.10 -15.34
C SER A 70 -2.52 6.14 -16.16
N ALA A 71 -3.31 5.06 -16.15
CA ALA A 71 -4.60 5.01 -16.83
C ALA A 71 -5.60 6.01 -16.25
N ALA A 72 -5.64 6.16 -14.92
CA ALA A 72 -6.47 7.16 -14.25
C ALA A 72 -6.06 8.59 -14.62
N GLY A 73 -4.75 8.88 -14.64
CA GLY A 73 -4.24 10.19 -15.08
C GLY A 73 -4.62 10.52 -16.52
N VAL A 74 -4.50 9.56 -17.44
CA VAL A 74 -4.91 9.72 -18.85
C VAL A 74 -6.42 9.93 -18.96
N TRP A 75 -7.22 9.16 -18.22
CA TRP A 75 -8.68 9.31 -18.22
C TRP A 75 -9.12 10.70 -17.76
N ILE A 76 -8.53 11.18 -16.66
CA ILE A 76 -8.79 12.51 -16.10
C ILE A 76 -8.33 13.60 -17.07
N GLY A 77 -7.19 13.42 -17.74
CA GLY A 77 -6.64 14.41 -18.69
C GLY A 77 -7.44 14.53 -19.99
N ILE A 78 -8.05 13.45 -20.47
CA ILE A 78 -8.85 13.45 -21.72
C ILE A 78 -10.26 13.99 -21.48
N ALA A 79 -10.81 13.82 -20.27
CA ALA A 79 -12.11 14.36 -19.90
C ALA A 79 -12.01 15.86 -19.56
N ALA A 80 -11.53 16.69 -20.49
CA ALA A 80 -11.67 18.12 -20.39
C ALA A 80 -13.18 18.45 -20.37
N PRO A 81 -13.74 18.99 -19.26
CA PRO A 81 -15.12 19.47 -19.28
C PRO A 81 -15.22 20.51 -20.40
N GLY A 82 -16.28 20.44 -21.22
CA GLY A 82 -16.47 21.30 -22.41
C GLY A 82 -16.59 22.81 -22.15
N PHE A 83 -16.19 23.26 -20.95
CA PHE A 83 -16.11 24.63 -20.50
C PHE A 83 -14.68 25.22 -20.62
N LEU A 84 -13.68 24.40 -21.00
CA LEU A 84 -12.31 24.87 -21.19
C LEU A 84 -12.06 25.22 -22.68
N PRO A 85 -11.50 26.41 -22.97
CA PRO A 85 -10.98 26.74 -24.30
C PRO A 85 -9.96 25.69 -24.76
N ASP A 86 -9.94 25.38 -26.06
CA ASP A 86 -9.06 24.37 -26.66
C ASP A 86 -7.60 24.57 -26.20
N PRO A 87 -6.95 23.55 -25.57
CA PRO A 87 -5.56 23.63 -25.14
C PRO A 87 -4.60 23.96 -26.28
N ALA A 88 -4.95 23.67 -27.54
CA ALA A 88 -4.16 24.08 -28.70
C ALA A 88 -3.95 25.61 -28.76
N THR A 89 -4.92 26.39 -28.26
CA THR A 89 -4.85 27.86 -28.19
C THR A 89 -3.73 28.34 -27.26
N TYR A 90 -3.34 27.56 -26.27
CA TYR A 90 -2.25 27.88 -25.34
C TYR A 90 -0.87 27.44 -25.82
N ILE A 91 -0.82 26.45 -26.72
CA ILE A 91 0.44 25.94 -27.30
C ILE A 91 0.90 26.84 -28.45
N PHE A 92 -0.02 27.48 -29.16
CA PHE A 92 0.33 28.56 -30.08
C PHE A 92 0.71 29.81 -29.28
N PRO A 93 1.92 30.38 -29.47
CA PRO A 93 2.26 31.65 -28.84
C PRO A 93 1.31 32.72 -29.35
N GLN A 94 0.35 33.09 -28.50
CA GLN A 94 -0.37 34.34 -28.63
C GLN A 94 0.64 35.41 -28.19
N ASP A 95 0.98 36.35 -29.07
CA ASP A 95 1.77 37.55 -28.74
C ASP A 95 1.01 38.36 -27.67
N THR A 96 1.08 37.91 -26.43
CA THR A 96 0.45 38.54 -25.28
C THR A 96 1.54 39.33 -24.60
N THR A 97 1.58 40.62 -24.91
CA THR A 97 2.44 41.58 -24.21
C THR A 97 2.02 41.61 -22.74
N PHE A 98 2.74 40.86 -21.90
CA PHE A 98 2.62 41.00 -20.45
C PHE A 98 3.23 42.34 -20.05
N LEU A 99 2.39 43.28 -19.62
CA LEU A 99 2.87 44.43 -18.84
C LEU A 99 3.32 43.88 -17.49
N VAL A 100 4.64 43.68 -17.36
CA VAL A 100 5.28 43.48 -16.07
C VAL A 100 4.99 44.75 -15.26
N ALA A 101 4.13 44.63 -14.26
CA ALA A 101 3.99 45.69 -13.27
C ALA A 101 5.34 45.81 -12.57
N ASP A 102 6.06 46.88 -12.92
CA ASP A 102 7.28 47.31 -12.26
C ASP A 102 6.92 47.61 -10.81
N LEU A 103 7.05 46.59 -9.95
CA LEU A 103 6.98 46.77 -8.51
C LEU A 103 8.28 47.47 -8.13
N SER A 104 8.29 48.80 -8.32
CA SER A 104 9.32 49.68 -7.81
C SER A 104 9.39 49.43 -6.30
N LEU A 105 10.35 48.60 -5.92
CA LEU A 105 10.81 48.44 -4.55
C LEU A 105 11.32 49.81 -4.15
N ASP A 106 10.46 50.55 -3.46
CA ASP A 106 10.73 51.88 -2.95
C ASP A 106 11.91 51.80 -1.98
N THR A 107 13.12 51.97 -2.51
CA THR A 107 14.37 52.05 -1.73
C THR A 107 14.46 53.38 -0.97
N GLY A 108 13.44 54.25 -1.04
CA GLY A 108 13.39 55.50 -0.29
C GLY A 108 13.09 55.36 1.20
N PHE A 109 12.60 54.20 1.66
CA PHE A 109 12.17 54.06 3.07
C PHE A 109 13.30 53.68 4.06
N LEU A 110 14.57 53.59 3.62
CA LEU A 110 15.70 53.21 4.48
C LEU A 110 16.82 54.27 4.59
N GLU A 111 16.63 55.49 4.08
CA GLU A 111 17.65 56.56 4.18
C GLU A 111 17.31 57.65 5.21
N ASP A 112 16.44 57.35 6.19
CA ASP A 112 16.08 58.28 7.28
C ASP A 112 16.54 57.82 8.67
N THR A 113 17.53 56.93 8.74
CA THR A 113 18.17 56.55 10.01
C THR A 113 19.69 56.46 9.87
N GLU A 114 20.36 57.62 9.82
CA GLU A 114 21.44 58.07 10.72
C GLU A 114 22.36 59.12 10.07
#